data_AF-A0A3E0UIW6-F1
#
_entry.id   AF-A0A3E0UIW6-F1
#
_cell.length_a   1.000
_cell.length_b   1.000
_cell.length_c   1.000
_cell.angle_alpha   90.00
_cell.angle_beta   90.00
_cell.angle_gamma   90.00
#
_symmetry.space_group_name_H-M   'P 1'
#
loop_
_entity.id
_entity.type
_entity.pdbx_description
1 polymer ?
#
loop_
_entity_poly.entity_id
_entity_poly.type
_entity_poly.pdbx_seq_one_letter_code
_entity_poly.pdbx_strand_id
1 'polypeptide(L)'
;MERIDNIEQAKEKVLADMNTFLSSVRDFASEDVLDLGSGLSKLRNIRSSVYESLNQIQHEYLILQGLIWLNSNGHAHSGTHWYWNPRQTGDSTEPDLRGTFEGRVVISAEATTSEKPQGVIDTRMKNTMAKLNEMEGEKFYFIRTSPMEMRANTKAENNGWPITVVKIEG
;
A
#
# COMPACT_ATOMS: atom_id res chain seq x y z
N MET A 1 9.17 7.39 -8.23
CA MET A 1 7.71 7.46 -8.44
C MET A 1 7.31 7.34 -9.91
N GLU A 2 6.30 6.54 -10.19
CA GLU A 2 5.63 6.41 -11.50
C GLU A 2 4.43 7.35 -11.58
N ARG A 3 4.10 7.85 -12.77
CA ARG A 3 2.95 8.74 -12.98
C ARG A 3 1.68 7.94 -13.27
N ILE A 4 0.55 8.34 -12.66
CA ILE A 4 -0.78 7.79 -12.94
C ILE A 4 -1.52 8.76 -13.86
N ASP A 5 -1.51 8.49 -15.17
CA ASP A 5 -2.25 9.28 -16.15
C ASP A 5 -3.73 8.89 -16.24
N ASN A 6 -4.04 7.61 -15.98
CA ASN A 6 -5.39 7.07 -16.03
C ASN A 6 -5.59 6.02 -14.94
N ILE A 7 -6.57 6.26 -14.05
CA ILE A 7 -6.92 5.36 -12.95
C ILE A 7 -7.37 3.99 -13.46
N GLU A 8 -8.08 3.92 -14.59
CA GLU A 8 -8.54 2.65 -15.15
C GLU A 8 -7.38 1.80 -15.65
N GLN A 9 -6.36 2.40 -16.28
CA GLN A 9 -5.15 1.68 -16.66
C GLN A 9 -4.39 1.15 -15.44
N ALA A 10 -4.35 1.92 -14.35
CA ALA A 10 -3.72 1.46 -13.12
C ALA A 10 -4.50 0.30 -12.47
N LYS A 11 -5.84 0.31 -12.53
CA LYS A 11 -6.68 -0.84 -12.12
C LYS A 11 -6.42 -2.06 -12.98
N GLU A 12 -6.34 -1.91 -14.30
CA GLU A 12 -6.04 -2.99 -15.24
C GLU A 12 -4.68 -3.64 -14.95
N LYS A 13 -3.65 -2.83 -14.66
CA LYS A 13 -2.33 -3.34 -14.20
C LYS A 13 -2.47 -4.20 -12.95
N VAL A 14 -3.10 -3.68 -11.89
CA VAL A 14 -3.24 -4.42 -10.62
C VAL A 14 -4.04 -5.70 -10.81
N LEU A 15 -5.08 -5.69 -11.65
CA LEU A 15 -5.84 -6.89 -12.00
C LEU A 15 -4.99 -7.90 -12.80
N ALA A 16 -4.15 -7.45 -13.73
CA ALA A 16 -3.23 -8.31 -14.46
C ALA A 16 -2.20 -8.96 -13.51
N ASP A 17 -1.70 -8.22 -12.53
CA ASP A 17 -0.77 -8.74 -11.51
C ASP A 17 -1.45 -9.78 -10.61
N MET A 18 -2.70 -9.55 -10.19
CA MET A 18 -3.52 -10.53 -9.46
C MET A 18 -3.67 -11.84 -10.26
N ASN A 19 -3.99 -11.75 -11.55
CA ASN A 19 -4.17 -12.92 -12.40
C ASN A 19 -2.86 -13.68 -12.63
N THR A 20 -1.76 -12.95 -12.85
CA THR A 20 -0.41 -13.52 -13.01
C THR A 20 -0.02 -14.29 -11.75
N PHE A 21 -0.21 -13.67 -10.57
CA PHE A 21 0.05 -14.28 -9.29
C PHE A 21 -0.77 -15.57 -9.07
N LEU A 22 -2.07 -15.53 -9.33
CA LEU A 22 -2.94 -16.70 -9.19
C LEU A 22 -2.54 -17.83 -10.15
N SER A 23 -2.08 -17.50 -11.36
CA SER A 23 -1.52 -18.48 -12.28
C SER A 23 -0.28 -19.15 -11.69
N SER A 24 0.68 -18.38 -11.18
CA SER A 24 1.90 -18.93 -10.56
C SER A 24 1.59 -19.83 -9.36
N VAL A 25 0.59 -19.48 -8.54
CA VAL A 25 0.15 -20.33 -7.42
C VAL A 25 -0.40 -21.66 -7.92
N ARG A 26 -1.19 -21.67 -9.00
CA ARG A 26 -1.71 -22.92 -9.60
C ARG A 26 -0.58 -23.79 -10.13
N ASP A 27 0.40 -23.19 -10.80
CA ASP A 27 1.55 -23.91 -11.33
C ASP A 27 2.33 -24.59 -10.20
N PHE A 28 2.62 -23.87 -9.10
CA PHE A 28 3.28 -24.46 -7.93
C PHE A 28 2.47 -25.61 -7.30
N ALA A 29 1.14 -25.51 -7.27
CA ALA A 29 0.26 -26.50 -6.67
C ALA A 29 0.02 -27.73 -7.56
N SER A 30 0.30 -27.64 -8.86
CA SER A 30 0.00 -28.70 -9.84
C SER A 30 0.98 -29.88 -9.86
N GLU A 31 2.12 -29.74 -9.20
CA GLU A 31 3.23 -30.68 -9.24
C GLU A 31 3.34 -31.47 -7.91
N ASP A 32 3.32 -32.80 -8.01
CA ASP A 32 3.47 -33.71 -6.87
C ASP A 32 4.87 -33.66 -6.24
N VAL A 33 4.91 -33.86 -4.92
CA VAL A 33 6.14 -33.97 -4.15
C VAL A 33 6.56 -35.43 -4.05
N LEU A 34 7.69 -35.78 -4.66
CA LEU A 34 8.19 -37.17 -4.71
C LEU A 34 9.16 -37.53 -3.58
N ASP A 35 9.74 -36.52 -2.92
CA ASP A 35 10.64 -36.71 -1.78
C ASP A 35 10.49 -35.60 -0.73
N LEU A 36 10.84 -35.91 0.52
CA LEU A 36 10.65 -35.00 1.65
C LEU A 36 11.49 -33.72 1.53
N GLY A 37 12.71 -33.82 0.99
CA GLY A 37 13.64 -32.69 0.88
C GLY A 37 13.21 -31.68 -0.17
N SER A 38 12.81 -32.15 -1.35
CA SER A 38 12.23 -31.33 -2.41
C SER A 38 10.89 -30.75 -1.97
N GLY A 39 10.07 -31.52 -1.25
CA GLY A 39 8.81 -31.06 -0.66
C GLY A 39 8.98 -29.86 0.25
N LEU A 40 9.89 -29.96 1.24
CA LEU A 40 10.16 -28.86 2.17
C LEU A 40 10.76 -27.64 1.46
N SER A 41 11.65 -27.84 0.49
CA SER A 41 12.24 -26.75 -0.29
C SER A 41 11.18 -26.04 -1.12
N LYS A 42 10.27 -26.79 -1.75
CA LYS A 42 9.14 -26.26 -2.51
C LYS A 42 8.19 -25.44 -1.64
N LEU A 43 7.81 -25.94 -0.47
CA LEU A 43 6.98 -25.20 0.49
C LEU A 43 7.63 -23.88 0.95
N ARG A 44 8.96 -23.87 1.15
CA ARG A 44 9.70 -22.65 1.49
C ARG A 44 9.65 -21.63 0.36
N ASN A 45 9.85 -22.07 -0.88
CA ASN A 45 9.82 -21.22 -2.08
C ASN A 45 8.42 -20.65 -2.34
N ILE A 46 7.37 -21.48 -2.16
CA ILE A 46 5.99 -21.02 -2.22
C ILE A 46 5.78 -19.94 -1.17
N ARG A 47 6.12 -20.21 0.10
CA ARG A 47 5.91 -19.25 1.18
C ARG A 47 6.59 -17.90 0.91
N SER A 48 7.85 -17.89 0.47
CA SER A 48 8.56 -16.63 0.19
C SER A 48 7.98 -15.88 -0.99
N SER A 49 7.70 -16.58 -2.09
CA SER A 49 7.24 -15.95 -3.34
C SER A 49 5.78 -15.48 -3.23
N VAL A 50 4.95 -16.27 -2.55
CA VAL A 50 3.54 -15.97 -2.33
C VAL A 50 3.38 -14.77 -1.42
N TYR A 51 4.08 -14.74 -0.29
CA TYR A 51 3.92 -13.68 0.71
C TYR A 51 4.27 -12.30 0.14
N GLU A 52 5.42 -12.18 -0.51
CA GLU A 52 5.89 -10.90 -1.06
C GLU A 52 4.91 -10.38 -2.13
N SER A 53 4.57 -11.22 -3.10
CA SER A 53 3.69 -10.83 -4.20
C SER A 53 2.29 -10.48 -3.70
N LEU A 54 1.75 -11.25 -2.76
CA LEU A 54 0.42 -11.00 -2.19
C LEU A 54 0.38 -9.70 -1.38
N ASN A 55 1.39 -9.44 -0.56
CA ASN A 55 1.46 -8.19 0.20
C ASN A 55 1.61 -6.98 -0.74
N GLN A 56 2.45 -7.10 -1.76
CA GLN A 56 2.70 -6.07 -2.76
C GLN A 56 1.43 -5.71 -3.56
N ILE A 57 0.71 -6.70 -4.08
CA ILE A 57 -0.53 -6.48 -4.86
C ILE A 57 -1.61 -5.83 -4.00
N GLN A 58 -1.77 -6.28 -2.75
CA GLN A 58 -2.75 -5.66 -1.84
C GLN A 58 -2.40 -4.21 -1.51
N HIS A 59 -1.12 -3.90 -1.39
CA HIS A 59 -0.63 -2.56 -1.08
C HIS A 59 -0.87 -1.61 -2.26
N GLU A 60 -0.55 -2.04 -3.48
CA GLU A 60 -0.87 -1.30 -4.70
C GLU A 60 -2.37 -1.04 -4.86
N TYR A 61 -3.20 -2.07 -4.62
CA TYR A 61 -4.65 -1.91 -4.68
C TYR A 61 -5.16 -0.89 -3.66
N LEU A 62 -4.64 -0.93 -2.42
CA LEU A 62 -5.02 0.03 -1.38
C LEU A 62 -4.63 1.47 -1.76
N ILE A 63 -3.46 1.67 -2.37
CA ILE A 63 -3.05 2.99 -2.89
C ILE A 63 -4.05 3.49 -3.93
N LEU A 64 -4.47 2.64 -4.88
CA LEU A 64 -5.45 3.02 -5.90
C LEU A 64 -6.80 3.39 -5.29
N GLN A 65 -7.25 2.64 -4.28
CA GLN A 65 -8.48 3.00 -3.57
C GLN A 65 -8.34 4.31 -2.80
N GLY A 66 -7.17 4.56 -2.19
CA GLY A 66 -6.86 5.85 -1.58
C GLY A 66 -6.92 7.01 -2.57
N LEU A 67 -6.35 6.85 -3.77
CA LEU A 67 -6.44 7.81 -4.86
C LEU A 67 -7.89 8.08 -5.28
N ILE A 68 -8.68 7.02 -5.48
CA ILE A 68 -10.10 7.14 -5.84
C ILE A 68 -10.84 7.92 -4.74
N TRP A 69 -10.62 7.56 -3.47
CA TRP A 69 -11.23 8.23 -2.33
C TRP A 69 -10.86 9.72 -2.28
N LEU A 70 -9.59 10.08 -2.49
CA LEU A 70 -9.13 11.47 -2.50
C LEU A 70 -9.84 12.30 -3.59
N ASN A 71 -9.98 11.73 -4.78
CA ASN A 71 -10.70 12.39 -5.89
C ASN A 71 -12.20 12.53 -5.59
N SER A 72 -12.83 11.49 -5.05
CA SER A 72 -14.27 11.49 -4.75
C SER A 72 -14.65 12.38 -3.56
N ASN A 73 -13.72 12.67 -2.65
CA ASN A 73 -13.96 13.48 -1.45
C ASN A 73 -13.44 14.92 -1.58
N GLY A 74 -13.03 15.35 -2.78
CA GLY A 74 -12.71 16.76 -3.05
C GLY A 74 -11.36 17.23 -2.50
N HIS A 75 -10.47 16.32 -2.10
CA HIS A 75 -9.10 16.69 -1.70
C HIS A 75 -8.21 17.01 -2.90
N ALA A 76 -8.58 16.51 -4.08
CA ALA A 76 -7.84 16.73 -5.32
C ALA A 76 -8.43 17.89 -6.14
N HIS A 77 -7.58 18.84 -6.52
CA HIS A 77 -7.97 19.89 -7.45
C HIS A 77 -8.04 19.34 -8.88
N SER A 78 -8.92 19.91 -9.71
CA SER A 78 -8.90 19.65 -11.16
C SER A 78 -7.54 20.07 -11.71
N GLY A 79 -6.82 19.14 -12.34
CA GLY A 79 -5.43 19.36 -12.79
C GLY A 79 -4.34 18.84 -11.85
N THR A 80 -4.71 18.14 -10.76
CA THR A 80 -3.74 17.43 -9.91
C THR A 80 -3.09 16.29 -10.70
N HIS A 81 -1.76 16.26 -10.75
CA HIS A 81 -0.99 15.17 -11.33
C HIS A 81 -0.60 14.17 -10.24
N TRP A 82 -0.95 12.91 -10.47
CA TRP A 82 -0.76 11.83 -9.50
C TRP A 82 0.47 11.00 -9.81
N TYR A 83 1.21 10.68 -8.75
CA TYR A 83 2.37 9.81 -8.79
C TYR A 83 2.27 8.79 -7.67
N TRP A 84 2.67 7.57 -7.94
CA TRP A 84 2.72 6.51 -6.93
C TRP A 84 4.07 5.82 -6.90
N ASN A 85 4.36 5.20 -5.77
CA ASN A 85 5.39 4.20 -5.63
C ASN A 85 4.70 2.89 -5.34
N PRO A 86 4.39 2.10 -6.39
CA PRO A 86 3.63 0.88 -6.20
C PRO A 86 4.40 -0.09 -5.30
N ARG A 87 5.72 -0.16 -5.44
CA ARG A 87 6.59 -1.00 -4.62
C ARG A 87 7.05 -0.28 -3.36
N GLN A 88 7.08 -1.00 -2.23
CA GLN A 88 7.63 -0.54 -0.94
C GLN A 88 9.17 -0.38 -0.98
N THR A 89 9.69 0.32 -1.98
CA THR A 89 11.12 0.62 -2.17
C THR A 89 11.43 2.11 -1.99
N GLY A 90 10.44 2.93 -1.66
CA GLY A 90 10.61 4.37 -1.48
C GLY A 90 11.55 4.73 -0.32
N ASP A 91 12.36 5.75 -0.52
CA ASP A 91 13.21 6.32 0.54
C ASP A 91 12.41 7.24 1.48
N SER A 92 13.09 7.91 2.42
CA SER A 92 12.46 8.81 3.40
C SER A 92 11.67 9.97 2.79
N THR A 93 11.88 10.29 1.51
CA THR A 93 11.28 11.46 0.83
C THR A 93 10.15 11.10 -0.14
N GLU A 94 9.90 9.80 -0.31
CA GLU A 94 9.01 9.27 -1.32
C GLU A 94 7.80 8.57 -0.68
N PRO A 95 6.59 9.18 -0.71
CA PRO A 95 5.37 8.52 -0.25
C PRO A 95 4.91 7.44 -1.21
N ASP A 96 4.05 6.54 -0.74
CA ASP A 96 3.31 5.59 -1.58
C ASP A 96 2.47 6.30 -2.65
N LEU A 97 1.87 7.45 -2.33
CA LEU A 97 1.09 8.28 -3.25
C LEU A 97 1.37 9.78 -3.06
N ARG A 98 1.50 10.50 -4.17
CA ARG A 98 1.75 11.94 -4.21
C ARG A 98 0.84 12.62 -5.22
N GLY A 99 0.18 13.68 -4.77
CA GLY A 99 -0.55 14.62 -5.63
C GLY A 99 0.24 15.90 -5.80
N THR A 100 0.39 16.36 -7.04
CA THR A 100 1.03 17.65 -7.34
C THR A 100 0.11 18.57 -8.12
N PHE A 101 0.08 19.85 -7.77
CA PHE A 101 -0.70 20.88 -8.46
C PHE A 101 0.20 22.10 -8.68
N GLU A 102 0.25 22.59 -9.92
CA GLU A 102 1.12 23.72 -10.33
C GLU A 102 2.59 23.56 -9.87
N GLY A 103 3.11 22.33 -9.91
CA GLY A 103 4.49 22.01 -9.52
C GLY A 103 4.74 21.91 -8.02
N ARG A 104 3.72 22.05 -7.17
CA ARG A 104 3.82 21.90 -5.71
C ARG A 104 3.21 20.58 -5.24
N VAL A 105 3.79 19.98 -4.22
CA VAL A 105 3.18 18.83 -3.54
C VAL A 105 2.00 19.33 -2.70
N VAL A 106 0.80 18.85 -3.04
CA VAL A 106 -0.43 19.19 -2.32
C VAL A 106 -0.93 18.04 -1.46
N ILE A 107 -0.57 16.80 -1.81
CA ILE A 107 -0.96 15.59 -1.09
C ILE A 107 0.24 14.64 -1.01
N SER A 108 0.46 14.09 0.18
CA SER A 108 1.33 12.95 0.42
C SER A 108 0.56 11.88 1.19
N ALA A 109 0.66 10.62 0.79
CA ALA A 109 -0.03 9.55 1.47
C ALA A 109 0.77 8.26 1.54
N GLU A 110 0.61 7.54 2.65
CA GLU A 110 1.16 6.20 2.87
C GLU A 110 0.01 5.21 3.08
N ALA A 111 0.20 3.94 2.75
CA ALA A 111 -0.80 2.89 2.84
C ALA A 111 -0.27 1.68 3.61
N THR A 112 -1.14 1.03 4.39
CA THR A 112 -0.80 -0.24 5.05
C THR A 112 -1.89 -1.29 4.89
N THR A 113 -1.48 -2.48 4.46
CA THR A 113 -2.29 -3.70 4.34
C THR A 113 -2.24 -4.57 5.58
N SER A 114 -1.53 -4.15 6.62
CA SER A 114 -1.43 -4.94 7.86
C SER A 114 -2.80 -5.08 8.52
N GLU A 115 -3.12 -6.29 8.97
CA GLU A 115 -4.44 -6.62 9.52
C GLU A 115 -4.60 -6.19 10.99
N LYS A 116 -3.52 -6.28 11.78
CA LYS A 116 -3.54 -6.04 13.23
C LYS A 116 -2.27 -5.31 13.69
N PRO A 117 -2.37 -4.37 14.64
CA PRO A 117 -1.21 -3.64 15.16
C PRO A 117 -0.49 -4.44 16.24
N GLN A 118 0.20 -5.52 15.89
CA GLN A 118 0.92 -6.37 16.84
C GLN A 118 2.43 -6.43 16.57
N GLY A 119 3.21 -6.42 17.65
CA GLY A 119 4.67 -6.53 17.62
C GLY A 119 5.31 -5.48 16.71
N VAL A 120 6.07 -5.95 15.72
CA VAL A 120 6.82 -5.11 14.77
C VAL A 120 5.92 -4.18 13.95
N ILE A 121 4.66 -4.55 13.71
CA ILE A 121 3.71 -3.74 12.92
C ILE A 121 3.43 -2.40 13.60
N ASP A 122 3.29 -2.39 14.93
CA ASP A 122 2.98 -1.16 15.67
C ASP A 122 4.12 -0.14 15.62
N THR A 123 5.36 -0.64 15.68
CA THR A 123 6.58 0.17 15.52
C THR A 123 6.71 0.67 14.09
N ARG A 124 6.49 -0.19 13.09
CA ARG A 124 6.52 0.20 11.67
C ARG A 124 5.50 1.29 11.37
N MET A 125 4.26 1.13 11.81
CA MET A 125 3.21 2.16 11.66
C MET A 125 3.66 3.50 12.23
N LYS A 126 4.22 3.51 13.45
CA LYS A 126 4.72 4.74 14.07
C LYS A 126 5.79 5.40 13.20
N ASN A 127 6.75 4.63 12.69
CA ASN A 127 7.84 5.16 11.88
C ASN A 127 7.35 5.68 10.52
N THR A 128 6.45 4.97 9.86
CA THR A 128 5.82 5.41 8.60
C THR A 128 5.05 6.71 8.79
N MET A 129 4.24 6.81 9.85
CA MET A 129 3.49 8.03 10.14
C MET A 129 4.41 9.20 10.54
N ALA A 130 5.50 8.94 11.26
CA ALA A 130 6.50 9.96 11.57
C ALA A 130 7.16 10.49 10.28
N LYS A 131 7.55 9.61 9.35
CA LYS A 131 8.07 9.98 8.02
C LYS A 131 7.04 10.80 7.24
N LEU A 132 5.79 10.32 7.15
CA LEU A 132 4.71 11.03 6.45
C LEU A 132 4.47 12.42 7.04
N ASN A 133 4.57 12.57 8.35
CA ASN A 133 4.39 13.86 9.02
C ASN A 133 5.39 14.94 8.54
N GLU A 134 6.59 14.53 8.15
CA GLU A 134 7.65 15.42 7.65
C GLU A 134 7.44 15.84 6.18
N MET A 135 6.52 15.20 5.46
CA MET A 135 6.28 15.47 4.04
C MET A 135 5.45 16.73 3.80
N GLU A 136 5.55 17.26 2.58
CA GLU A 136 4.75 18.39 2.10
C GLU A 136 3.30 17.97 1.77
N GLY A 137 2.40 18.96 1.81
CA GLY A 137 0.99 18.79 1.49
C GLY A 137 0.15 18.23 2.64
N GLU A 138 -1.13 18.00 2.33
CA GLU A 138 -2.05 17.28 3.20
C GLU A 138 -1.64 15.80 3.29
N LYS A 139 -1.71 15.24 4.49
CA LYS A 139 -1.17 13.91 4.80
C LYS A 139 -2.28 12.92 5.04
N PHE A 140 -2.24 11.80 4.33
CA PHE A 140 -3.23 10.73 4.46
C PHE A 140 -2.56 9.39 4.77
N TYR A 141 -3.16 8.64 5.68
CA TYR A 141 -2.71 7.29 6.01
C TYR A 141 -3.85 6.30 5.77
N PHE A 142 -3.73 5.51 4.70
CA PHE A 142 -4.76 4.57 4.25
C PHE A 142 -4.60 3.20 4.91
N ILE A 143 -5.71 2.66 5.42
CA ILE A 143 -5.74 1.44 6.22
C ILE A 143 -6.92 0.55 5.82
N ARG A 144 -6.80 -0.78 6.03
CA ARG A 144 -7.86 -1.76 5.75
C ARG A 144 -8.80 -2.08 6.92
N THR A 145 -8.29 -2.08 8.15
CA THR A 145 -9.03 -2.64 9.29
C THR A 145 -9.28 -1.63 10.41
N SER A 146 -10.42 -1.78 11.10
CA SER A 146 -10.77 -0.92 12.24
C SER A 146 -9.75 -0.96 13.40
N PRO A 147 -9.15 -2.12 13.77
CA PRO A 147 -8.09 -2.14 14.79
C PRO A 147 -6.87 -1.30 14.41
N MET A 148 -6.50 -1.31 13.13
CA MET A 148 -5.38 -0.52 12.63
C MET A 148 -5.70 0.97 12.56
N GLU A 149 -6.91 1.32 12.12
CA GLU A 149 -7.43 2.69 12.09
C GLU A 149 -7.41 3.31 13.48
N MET A 150 -8.00 2.63 14.47
CA MET A 150 -8.02 3.09 15.86
C MET A 150 -6.60 3.34 16.37
N ARG A 151 -5.68 2.40 16.09
CA ARG A 151 -4.30 2.51 16.55
C ARG A 151 -3.55 3.65 15.87
N ALA A 152 -3.74 3.85 14.57
CA ALA A 152 -3.13 4.94 13.83
C ALA A 152 -3.65 6.30 14.30
N ASN A 153 -4.96 6.44 14.52
CA ASN A 153 -5.55 7.66 15.08
C ASN A 153 -4.94 7.99 16.45
N THR A 154 -4.87 7.02 17.36
CA THR A 154 -4.21 7.22 18.66
C THR A 154 -2.75 7.65 18.51
N LYS A 155 -2.01 7.15 17.52
CA LYS A 155 -0.63 7.58 17.28
C LYS A 155 -0.57 9.00 16.73
N ALA A 156 -1.41 9.36 15.76
CA ALA A 156 -1.48 10.71 15.22
C ALA A 156 -1.80 11.73 16.33
N GLU A 157 -2.84 11.46 17.11
CA GLU A 157 -3.27 12.31 18.23
C GLU A 157 -2.17 12.46 19.29
N ASN A 158 -1.60 11.36 19.79
CA ASN A 158 -0.60 11.41 20.86
C ASN A 158 0.71 12.11 20.46
N ASN A 159 1.02 12.16 19.16
CA ASN A 159 2.23 12.83 18.66
C ASN A 159 1.93 14.20 18.01
N GLY A 160 0.66 14.62 17.98
CA GLY A 160 0.25 15.88 17.36
C GLY A 160 0.50 15.92 15.85
N TRP A 161 0.45 14.78 15.16
CA TRP A 161 0.68 14.71 13.72
C TRP A 161 -0.61 15.05 12.96
N PRO A 162 -0.64 16.10 12.12
CA PRO A 162 -1.79 16.44 11.27
C PRO A 162 -1.90 15.46 10.09
N ILE A 163 -2.24 14.21 10.38
CA ILE A 163 -2.43 13.13 9.41
C ILE A 163 -3.87 12.65 9.48
N THR A 164 -4.55 12.68 8.35
CA THR A 164 -5.90 12.09 8.21
C THR A 164 -5.77 10.59 8.01
N VAL A 165 -6.24 9.81 8.98
CA VAL A 165 -6.32 8.35 8.85
C VAL A 165 -7.63 8.00 8.16
N VAL A 166 -7.56 7.20 7.09
CA VAL A 166 -8.73 6.80 6.30
C VAL A 166 -8.78 5.28 6.20
N LYS A 167 -9.85 4.68 6.73
CA LYS A 167 -10.14 3.28 6.50
C LYS A 167 -10.84 3.10 5.15
N ILE A 168 -10.25 2.30 4.28
CA ILE A 168 -10.78 1.93 2.99
C ILE A 168 -11.28 0.49 3.06
N GLU A 169 -12.59 0.33 2.96
CA GLU A 169 -13.22 -0.98 2.79
C GLU A 169 -12.88 -1.52 1.40
N GLY A 170 -12.82 -2.84 1.23
CA GLY A 170 -12.73 -3.44 -0.10
C GLY A 170 -13.32 -4.81 -0.13
#